data_AF-A0A1A9GDR6-F1
#
_entry.id   AF-A0A1A9GDR6-F1
#
_cell.length_a   1.000
_cell.length_b   1.000
_cell.length_c   1.000
_cell.angle_alpha   90.00
_cell.angle_beta   90.00
_cell.angle_gamma   90.00
#
_symmetry.space_group_name_H-M   'P 1'
#
loop_
_entity.id
_entity.type
_entity.pdbx_description
1 polymer ?
#
loop_
_entity_poly.entity_id
_entity_poly.type
_entity_poly.pdbx_seq_one_letter_code
_entity_poly.pdbx_strand_id
1 'polypeptide(L)'
;MSDQPPEEIERHVVREIEKHRRLRSDAVMLEAKVSAATDSATAREANQDYIQAMIAVHAQQTVVSTLLDILGYIPDMPRSKGH
;
A
#
# COMPACT_ATOMS: atom_id res chain seq x y z
N MET A 1 -13.09 12.75 11.46
CA MET A 1 -13.30 13.23 10.08
C MET A 1 -14.75 13.68 9.83
N SER A 2 -15.61 13.72 10.84
CA SER A 2 -17.06 13.96 10.68
C SER A 2 -17.45 15.39 10.25
N ASP A 3 -16.50 16.34 10.26
CA ASP A 3 -16.73 17.74 9.87
C ASP A 3 -15.94 18.19 8.63
N GLN A 4 -15.27 17.26 7.92
CA GLN A 4 -14.53 17.61 6.70
C GLN A 4 -15.44 17.61 5.47
N PRO A 5 -15.25 18.54 4.52
CA PRO A 5 -15.96 18.51 3.24
C PRO A 5 -15.72 17.18 2.53
N PRO A 6 -16.74 16.61 1.85
CA PRO A 6 -16.61 15.32 1.13
C PRO A 6 -15.43 15.28 0.16
N GLU A 7 -15.15 16.38 -0.54
CA GLU A 7 -14.02 16.53 -1.46
C GLU A 7 -12.66 16.38 -0.76
N GLU A 8 -12.55 16.82 0.50
CA GLU A 8 -11.31 16.68 1.26
C GLU A 8 -11.09 15.24 1.72
N ILE A 9 -12.17 14.56 2.12
CA ILE A 9 -12.16 13.14 2.48
C ILE A 9 -11.77 12.32 1.26
N GLU A 10 -12.40 12.56 0.10
CA GLU A 10 -12.10 11.90 -1.16
C GLU A 10 -10.62 12.08 -1.55
N ARG A 11 -10.12 13.32 -1.51
CA ARG A 11 -8.69 13.62 -1.78
C ARG A 11 -7.76 12.90 -0.80
N HIS A 12 -8.16 12.72 0.46
CA HIS A 12 -7.39 11.94 1.41
C HIS A 12 -7.42 10.45 1.07
N VAL A 13 -8.58 9.90 0.75
CA VAL A 13 -8.76 8.50 0.32
C VAL A 13 -7.87 8.19 -0.89
N VAL A 14 -7.86 9.05 -1.91
CA VAL A 14 -7.00 8.90 -3.09
C VAL A 14 -5.52 8.81 -2.70
N ARG A 15 -5.03 9.70 -1.83
CA ARG A 15 -3.63 9.66 -1.36
C ARG A 15 -3.31 8.37 -0.59
N GLU A 16 -4.22 7.91 0.26
CA GLU A 16 -4.00 6.68 1.03
C GLU A 16 -4.04 5.42 0.15
N ILE A 17 -4.86 5.41 -0.91
CA ILE A 17 -4.85 4.34 -1.92
C ILE A 17 -3.53 4.37 -2.72
N GLU A 18 -3.06 5.55 -3.13
CA GLU A 18 -1.76 5.66 -3.81
C GLU A 18 -0.61 5.15 -2.94
N LYS A 19 -0.60 5.53 -1.65
CA LYS A 19 0.37 5.04 -0.68
C LYS A 19 0.30 3.52 -0.53
N HIS A 20 -0.90 2.95 -0.41
CA HIS A 20 -1.10 1.50 -0.35
C HIS A 20 -0.51 0.79 -1.60
N ARG A 21 -0.77 1.33 -2.79
CA ARG A 21 -0.23 0.78 -4.05
C ARG A 21 1.30 0.81 -4.10
N ARG A 22 1.93 1.87 -3.60
CA ARG A 22 3.40 1.96 -3.51
C ARG A 22 3.96 0.91 -2.54
N LEU A 23 3.42 0.84 -1.32
CA LEU A 23 3.83 -0.16 -0.33
C LEU A 23 3.71 -1.59 -0.89
N ARG A 24 2.62 -1.89 -1.60
CA ARG A 24 2.43 -3.20 -2.25
C ARG A 24 3.47 -3.44 -3.34
N SER A 25 3.81 -2.42 -4.14
CA SER A 25 4.82 -2.55 -5.19
C SER A 25 6.21 -2.83 -4.60
N ASP A 26 6.56 -2.15 -3.51
CA ASP A 26 7.82 -2.36 -2.78
C ASP A 26 7.87 -3.79 -2.19
N ALA A 27 6.77 -4.26 -1.59
CA ALA A 27 6.68 -5.61 -1.07
C ALA A 27 6.85 -6.68 -2.16
N VAL A 28 6.25 -6.49 -3.34
CA VAL A 28 6.43 -7.39 -4.50
C VAL A 28 7.89 -7.41 -4.99
N MET A 29 8.57 -6.27 -4.98
CA MET A 29 10.00 -6.23 -5.31
C MET A 29 10.85 -7.00 -4.29
N LEU A 30 10.51 -6.93 -3.01
CA LEU A 30 11.19 -7.68 -1.95
C LEU A 30 10.90 -9.18 -2.06
N GLU A 31 9.67 -9.59 -2.37
CA GLU A 31 9.31 -10.99 -2.64
C GLU A 31 10.12 -11.58 -3.79
N ALA A 32 10.33 -10.80 -4.87
CA ALA A 32 11.18 -11.19 -5.97
C ALA A 32 12.65 -11.37 -5.54
N LYS A 33 13.17 -10.53 -4.64
CA LYS A 33 14.51 -10.69 -4.07
C LYS A 33 14.62 -11.94 -3.20
N VAL A 34 13.62 -12.22 -2.36
CA VAL A 34 13.55 -13.48 -1.58
C VAL A 34 13.63 -14.68 -2.52
N SER A 35 12.86 -14.65 -3.60
CA SER A 35 12.83 -15.73 -4.60
C SER A 35 14.14 -15.89 -5.38
N ALA A 36 14.91 -14.80 -5.55
CA ALA A 36 16.18 -14.80 -6.27
C ALA A 36 17.40 -15.12 -5.39
N ALA A 37 17.25 -15.14 -4.06
CA ALA A 37 18.37 -15.37 -3.14
C ALA A 37 18.91 -16.80 -3.26
N THR A 38 20.22 -16.94 -3.43
CA THR A 38 20.89 -18.24 -3.64
C THR A 38 21.51 -18.82 -2.36
N ASP A 39 21.71 -18.00 -1.34
CA ASP A 39 22.26 -18.39 -0.04
C ASP A 39 21.30 -18.09 1.11
N SER A 40 21.46 -18.83 2.20
CA SER A 40 20.53 -18.81 3.33
C SER A 40 20.57 -17.53 4.16
N ALA A 41 21.71 -16.81 4.17
CA ALA A 41 21.84 -15.57 4.92
C ALA A 41 21.08 -14.45 4.20
N THR A 42 21.35 -14.27 2.90
CA THR A 42 20.65 -13.30 2.04
C THR A 42 19.16 -13.60 1.96
N ALA A 43 18.75 -14.87 1.85
CA ALA A 43 17.34 -15.25 1.83
C ALA A 43 16.63 -14.89 3.14
N ARG A 44 17.30 -15.07 4.29
CA ARG A 44 16.75 -14.71 5.59
C ARG A 44 16.56 -13.22 5.75
N GLU A 45 17.55 -12.42 5.37
CA GLU A 45 17.49 -10.95 5.43
C GLU A 45 16.37 -10.43 4.51
N ALA A 46 16.37 -10.85 3.23
CA ALA A 46 15.34 -10.47 2.27
C ALA A 46 13.93 -10.85 2.76
N ASN A 47 13.79 -11.99 3.43
CA ASN A 47 12.50 -12.43 3.97
C ASN A 47 12.05 -11.58 5.15
N GLN A 48 12.97 -11.13 6.01
CA GLN A 48 12.65 -10.21 7.10
C GLN A 48 12.17 -8.85 6.56
N ASP A 49 12.88 -8.31 5.56
CA ASP A 49 12.48 -7.07 4.88
C ASP A 49 11.11 -7.22 4.22
N TYR A 50 10.88 -8.33 3.52
CA TYR A 50 9.59 -8.63 2.90
C TYR A 50 8.46 -8.68 3.93
N ILE A 51 8.64 -9.38 5.05
CA ILE A 51 7.64 -9.45 6.12
C ILE A 51 7.34 -8.05 6.67
N GLN A 52 8.37 -7.23 6.91
CA GLN A 52 8.17 -5.88 7.42
C GLN A 52 7.39 -5.00 6.42
N ALA A 53 7.69 -5.12 5.12
CA ALA A 53 6.94 -4.43 4.08
C ALA A 53 5.48 -4.90 4.03
N MET A 54 5.23 -6.21 4.15
CA MET A 54 3.87 -6.76 4.17
C MET A 54 3.07 -6.33 5.39
N ILE A 55 3.69 -6.19 6.56
CA ILE A 55 3.04 -5.60 7.75
C ILE A 55 2.57 -4.18 7.44
N ALA A 56 3.43 -3.35 6.81
CA ALA A 56 3.06 -2.00 6.42
C ALA A 56 1.92 -1.97 5.38
N VAL A 57 1.94 -2.87 4.40
CA VAL A 57 0.85 -3.03 3.41
C VAL A 57 -0.48 -3.32 4.11
N HIS A 58 -0.50 -4.27 5.05
CA HIS A 58 -1.72 -4.66 5.77
C HIS A 58 -2.21 -3.59 6.73
N ALA A 59 -1.32 -2.92 7.46
CA ALA A 59 -1.70 -1.77 8.29
C ALA A 59 -2.33 -0.65 7.45
N GLN A 60 -1.73 -0.36 6.28
CA GLN A 60 -2.27 0.62 5.35
C GLN A 60 -3.61 0.18 4.72
N GLN A 61 -3.79 -1.12 4.46
CA GLN A 61 -5.06 -1.66 3.96
C GLN A 61 -6.21 -1.38 4.94
N THR A 62 -5.98 -1.54 6.25
CA THR A 62 -6.97 -1.19 7.27
C THR A 62 -7.36 0.28 7.18
N VAL A 63 -6.39 1.20 7.02
CA VAL A 63 -6.66 2.64 6.84
C VAL A 63 -7.50 2.90 5.60
N VAL A 64 -7.13 2.31 4.45
CA VAL A 64 -7.87 2.47 3.20
C VAL A 64 -9.30 1.94 3.33
N SER A 65 -9.48 0.75 3.92
CA SER A 65 -10.81 0.18 4.15
C SER A 65 -11.68 1.11 5.00
N THR A 66 -11.18 1.61 6.13
CA THR A 66 -11.93 2.54 6.99
C THR A 66 -12.28 3.84 6.27
N LEU A 67 -11.38 4.38 5.45
CA LEU A 67 -11.65 5.59 4.69
C LEU A 67 -12.69 5.38 3.58
N LEU A 68 -12.68 4.22 2.92
CA LEU A 68 -13.69 3.85 1.92
C LEU A 68 -15.07 3.64 2.56
N ASP A 69 -15.12 3.04 3.75
CA ASP A 69 -16.36 2.89 4.51
C ASP A 69 -16.95 4.26 4.88
N ILE A 70 -16.11 5.25 5.22
CA ILE A 70 -16.54 6.64 5.48
C ILE A 70 -16.99 7.33 4.19
N LEU A 71 -16.26 7.15 3.09
CA LEU A 71 -16.56 7.80 1.81
C LEU A 71 -17.83 7.22 1.15
N GLY A 72 -18.10 5.93 1.36
CA GLY A 72 -19.27 5.21 0.84
C GLY A 72 -19.13 4.72 -0.60
N TYR A 73 -18.00 4.99 -1.26
CA TYR A 73 -17.68 4.53 -2.61
C TYR A 73 -16.15 4.51 -2.83
N ILE A 74 -15.70 3.87 -3.91
CA ILE A 74 -14.29 3.89 -4.33
C ILE A 74 -14.10 5.06 -5.31
N PRO A 75 -13.22 6.04 -5.01
CA PRO A 75 -13.07 7.23 -5.86
C PRO A 75 -12.31 6.91 -7.14
N ASP A 76 -12.49 7.78 -8.15
CA ASP A 76 -11.72 7.71 -9.37
C ASP A 76 -10.25 8.00 -9.10
N MET A 77 -9.41 7.03 -9.43
CA MET A 77 -7.97 7.16 -9.21
C MET A 77 -7.32 7.89 -10.38
N PRO A 78 -6.39 8.84 -10.12
CA PRO A 78 -5.62 9.45 -11.19
C PRO A 78 -4.96 8.35 -12.02
N ARG A 79 -5.17 8.41 -13.33
CA ARG A 79 -4.52 7.49 -14.26
C ARG A 79 -3.02 7.68 -14.11
N SER A 80 -2.30 6.63 -13.72
CA SER A 80 -0.84 6.64 -13.77
C SER A 80 -0.47 7.06 -15.19
N LYS A 81 0.21 8.20 -15.34
CA LYS A 81 0.78 8.57 -16.63
C LYS A 81 1.79 7.47 -16.94
N GLY A 82 1.43 6.58 -17.86
CA GLY A 82 2.35 5.55 -18.33
C GLY A 82 3.63 6.23 -18.81
N HIS A 83 4.75 5.80 -18.26
CA HIS A 83 6.07 6.07 -18.84
C HIS A 83 6.28 5.16 -20.05
#